data_AF-A0A2W0EBE8-F1
#
_entry.id   AF-A0A2W0EBE8-F1
#
_cell.length_a   1.000
_cell.length_b   1.000
_cell.length_c   1.000
_cell.angle_alpha   90.00
_cell.angle_beta   90.00
_cell.angle_gamma   90.00
#
_symmetry.space_group_name_H-M   'P 1'
#
loop_
_entity.id
_entity.type
_entity.pdbx_description
1 polymer ?
#
loop_
_entity_poly.entity_id
_entity_poly.type
_entity_poly.pdbx_seq_one_letter_code
_entity_poly.pdbx_strand_id
1 'polypeptide(L)'
;ILATSREPLKAAGEIVSRLPPLAVPPASALRSVAEVMGYSAVQLFVSRARARQQGFALREQDLKVVREICRRLDGLPLAIELAAAQIDALALVGVQAQLD
;
A
#
# COMPACT_ATOMS: atom_id res chain seq x y z
N ILE A 1 -18.00 -20.02 16.02
CA ILE A 1 -17.29 -20.15 14.72
C ILE A 1 -17.42 -18.81 14.01
N LEU A 2 -16.32 -18.23 13.53
CA LEU A 2 -16.31 -17.01 12.71
C LEU A 2 -15.89 -17.40 11.28
N ALA A 3 -16.69 -17.05 10.28
CA ALA A 3 -16.40 -17.29 8.88
C ALA A 3 -16.24 -15.96 8.14
N THR A 4 -15.29 -15.86 7.22
CA THR A 4 -15.06 -14.69 6.36
C THR A 4 -15.19 -15.08 4.89
N SER A 5 -15.60 -14.14 4.04
CA SER A 5 -15.75 -14.31 2.58
C SER A 5 -15.18 -13.10 1.84
N ARG A 6 -14.71 -13.30 0.61
CA ARG A 6 -14.31 -12.21 -0.30
C ARG A 6 -15.44 -11.75 -1.22
N GLU A 7 -16.57 -12.46 -1.18
CA GLU A 7 -17.76 -12.18 -1.97
C GLU A 7 -18.95 -11.95 -1.04
N PRO A 8 -19.92 -11.10 -1.43
CA PRO A 8 -21.17 -10.96 -0.70
C PRO A 8 -21.81 -12.33 -0.48
N LEU A 9 -22.26 -12.58 0.74
CA LEU A 9 -22.85 -13.85 1.16
C LEU A 9 -24.25 -14.06 0.58
N LYS A 10 -24.88 -13.00 0.05
CA LYS A 10 -26.23 -12.95 -0.50
C LYS A 10 -27.29 -13.43 0.51
N ALA A 11 -27.03 -13.21 1.79
CA ALA A 11 -27.92 -13.57 2.88
C ALA A 11 -29.00 -12.51 3.08
N ALA A 12 -30.17 -12.92 3.59
CA ALA A 12 -31.20 -11.98 3.98
C ALA A 12 -30.68 -11.03 5.08
N GLY A 13 -30.87 -9.72 4.87
CA GLY A 13 -30.35 -8.69 5.78
C GLY A 13 -28.89 -8.31 5.56
N GLU A 14 -28.21 -8.83 4.54
CA GLU A 14 -26.85 -8.40 4.18
C GLU A 14 -26.83 -6.94 3.70
N ILE A 15 -25.88 -6.16 4.22
CA ILE A 15 -25.60 -4.79 3.78
C ILE A 15 -24.19 -4.77 3.18
N VAL A 16 -24.10 -4.43 1.89
CA VAL A 16 -22.81 -4.29 1.19
C VAL A 16 -22.33 -2.85 1.29
N SER A 17 -21.23 -2.64 2.01
CA SER A 17 -20.53 -1.36 2.06
C SER A 17 -19.31 -1.39 1.14
N ARG A 18 -19.31 -0.56 0.09
CA ARG A 18 -18.16 -0.43 -0.81
C ARG A 18 -17.14 0.51 -0.18
N LEU A 19 -15.95 -0.01 0.08
CA LEU A 19 -14.85 0.79 0.60
C LEU A 19 -14.13 1.52 -0.55
N PRO A 20 -13.85 2.82 -0.42
CA PRO A 20 -13.00 3.52 -1.37
C PRO A 20 -11.55 3.00 -1.27
N PRO A 21 -10.73 3.22 -2.31
CA PRO A 21 -9.30 2.98 -2.22
C PRO A 21 -8.64 3.80 -1.12
N LEU A 22 -7.44 3.38 -0.71
CA LEU A 22 -6.64 4.10 0.27
C LEU A 22 -6.16 5.44 -0.27
N ALA A 23 -6.05 6.44 0.61
CA ALA A 23 -5.49 7.72 0.25
C ALA A 23 -4.04 7.56 -0.24
N VAL A 24 -3.75 8.11 -1.42
CA VAL A 24 -2.42 8.11 -2.06
C VAL A 24 -1.82 9.52 -2.04
N PRO A 25 -0.49 9.67 -1.92
CA PRO A 25 0.12 10.99 -1.98
C PRO A 25 -0.05 11.64 -3.37
N PRO A 26 -0.32 12.96 -3.43
CA PRO A 26 -0.48 13.68 -4.68
C PRO A 26 0.84 13.76 -5.46
N ALA A 27 0.76 14.10 -6.76
CA ALA A 27 1.92 14.24 -7.63
C ALA A 27 2.85 15.42 -7.26
N SER A 28 2.42 16.31 -6.36
CA SER A 28 3.24 17.40 -5.84
C SER A 28 4.46 16.88 -5.06
N ALA A 29 5.41 17.78 -4.82
CA ALA A 29 6.59 17.46 -4.03
C ALA A 29 6.19 17.09 -2.59
N LEU A 30 6.75 15.99 -2.10
CA LEU A 30 6.68 15.57 -0.70
C LEU A 30 7.95 16.07 0.00
N ARG A 31 7.80 16.59 1.21
CA ARG A 31 8.86 17.31 1.94
C ARG A 31 9.45 16.50 3.08
N SER A 32 8.79 15.43 3.52
CA SER A 32 9.29 14.59 4.61
C SER A 32 8.65 13.20 4.64
N VAL A 33 9.29 12.29 5.38
CA VAL A 33 8.71 10.97 5.72
C VAL A 33 7.43 11.12 6.55
N ALA A 34 7.37 12.11 7.45
CA ALA A 34 6.17 12.35 8.26
C ALA A 34 4.96 12.74 7.41
N GLU A 35 5.16 13.59 6.40
CA GLU A 35 4.10 14.00 5.46
C GLU A 35 3.59 12.81 4.65
N VAL A 36 4.48 11.99 4.07
CA VAL A 36 4.06 10.85 3.25
C VAL A 36 3.39 9.74 4.08
N MET A 37 3.78 9.59 5.35
CA MET A 37 3.14 8.66 6.29
C MET A 37 1.73 9.11 6.72
N GLY A 38 1.26 10.30 6.32
CA GLY A 38 -0.13 10.71 6.46
C GLY A 38 -1.10 10.01 5.49
N TYR A 39 -0.58 9.32 4.47
CA TYR A 39 -1.38 8.63 3.46
C TYR A 39 -1.53 7.14 3.78
N SER A 40 -2.76 6.65 3.87
CA SER A 40 -3.05 5.27 4.31
C SER A 40 -2.47 4.21 3.37
N ALA A 41 -2.33 4.49 2.07
CA ALA A 41 -1.66 3.59 1.13
C ALA A 41 -0.18 3.37 1.49
N VAL A 42 0.50 4.46 1.88
CA VAL A 42 1.92 4.43 2.27
C VAL A 42 2.09 3.76 3.62
N GLN A 43 1.20 4.04 4.58
CA GLN A 43 1.19 3.37 5.88
C GLN A 43 1.07 1.85 5.71
N LEU A 44 0.13 1.40 4.87
CA LEU A 44 -0.04 -0.02 4.57
C LEU A 44 1.22 -0.60 3.93
N PHE A 45 1.77 0.05 2.90
CA PHE A 45 2.99 -0.40 2.23
C PHE A 45 4.15 -0.57 3.22
N VAL A 46 4.43 0.46 4.03
CA VAL A 46 5.52 0.43 5.02
C VAL A 46 5.28 -0.64 6.08
N SER A 47 4.06 -0.80 6.57
CA SER A 47 3.71 -1.84 7.54
C SER A 47 3.99 -3.24 6.98
N ARG A 48 3.62 -3.49 5.71
CA ARG A 48 3.81 -4.78 5.05
C ARG A 48 5.27 -5.01 4.68
N ALA A 49 5.98 -3.98 4.23
CA ALA A 49 7.41 -4.04 3.95
C ALA A 49 8.22 -4.37 5.22
N ARG A 50 7.90 -3.76 6.37
CA ARG A 50 8.53 -4.09 7.66
C ARG A 50 8.23 -5.49 8.16
N ALA A 51 7.02 -5.98 7.92
CA ALA A 51 6.66 -7.36 8.24
C ALA A 51 7.44 -8.37 7.38
N ARG A 52 7.84 -7.96 6.17
CA ARG A 52 8.60 -8.81 5.24
C ARG A 52 10.11 -8.73 5.47
N GLN A 53 10.65 -7.52 5.58
CA GLN A 53 12.06 -7.19 5.70
C GLN A 53 12.36 -6.58 7.07
N GLN A 54 13.09 -7.31 7.92
CA GLN A 54 13.59 -6.74 9.17
C GLN A 54 14.49 -5.54 8.88
N GLY A 55 14.28 -4.45 9.64
CA GLY A 55 15.06 -3.22 9.49
C GLY A 55 14.62 -2.30 8.36
N PHE A 56 13.53 -2.61 7.63
CA PHE A 56 13.00 -1.69 6.63
C PHE A 56 12.62 -0.34 7.25
N ALA A 57 13.27 0.72 6.79
CA ALA A 57 13.02 2.09 7.18
C ALA A 57 12.86 2.95 5.93
N LEU A 58 11.71 3.62 5.83
CA LEU A 58 11.46 4.59 4.78
C LEU A 58 12.28 5.87 5.05
N ARG A 59 13.08 6.30 4.08
CA ARG A 59 13.94 7.50 4.19
C ARG A 59 13.47 8.58 3.23
N GLU A 60 13.99 9.80 3.40
CA GLU A 60 13.62 10.95 2.57
C GLU A 60 13.94 10.78 1.07
N GLN A 61 15.02 10.06 0.75
CA GLN A 61 15.36 9.72 -0.63
C GLN A 61 14.32 8.80 -1.30
N ASP A 62 13.53 8.06 -0.52
CA ASP A 62 12.60 7.04 -1.00
C ASP A 62 11.20 7.62 -1.30
N LEU A 63 10.93 8.89 -0.93
CA LEU A 63 9.60 9.52 -0.99
C LEU A 63 8.99 9.50 -2.40
N LYS A 64 9.80 9.81 -3.42
CA LYS A 64 9.34 9.83 -4.81
C LYS A 64 8.93 8.43 -5.28
N VAL A 65 9.71 7.42 -4.92
CA VAL A 65 9.53 6.02 -5.31
C VAL A 65 8.28 5.44 -4.63
N VAL A 66 8.15 5.58 -3.31
CA VAL A 66 7.00 5.04 -2.58
C VAL A 66 5.68 5.69 -3.01
N ARG A 67 5.69 6.99 -3.30
CA ARG A 67 4.54 7.69 -3.89
C ARG A 67 4.13 7.06 -5.21
N GLU A 68 5.09 6.84 -6.09
CA GLU A 68 4.80 6.33 -7.43
C GLU A 68 4.25 4.90 -7.38
N ILE A 69 4.82 4.04 -6.51
CA ILE A 69 4.28 2.71 -6.24
C ILE A 69 2.81 2.82 -5.78
N CYS A 70 2.53 3.59 -4.73
CA CYS A 70 1.17 3.70 -4.19
C CYS A 70 0.17 4.27 -5.21
N ARG A 71 0.62 5.21 -6.04
CA ARG A 71 -0.21 5.83 -7.09
C ARG A 71 -0.52 4.86 -8.21
N ARG A 72 0.45 4.07 -8.68
CA ARG A 72 0.25 3.07 -9.74
C ARG A 72 -0.61 1.90 -9.34
N LEU A 73 -0.63 1.61 -8.05
CA LEU A 73 -1.50 0.59 -7.47
C LEU A 73 -2.90 1.15 -7.15
N ASP A 74 -3.21 2.38 -7.56
CA ASP A 74 -4.50 3.07 -7.38
C ASP A 74 -5.02 3.08 -5.94
N GLY A 75 -4.12 2.98 -4.95
CA GLY A 75 -4.52 2.86 -3.54
C GLY A 75 -5.23 1.55 -3.19
N LEU A 76 -5.20 0.53 -4.06
CA LEU A 76 -5.85 -0.76 -3.84
C LEU A 76 -5.09 -1.56 -2.77
N PRO A 77 -5.71 -1.88 -1.61
CA PRO A 77 -5.01 -2.52 -0.49
C PRO A 77 -4.29 -3.81 -0.88
N LEU A 78 -4.98 -4.72 -1.57
CA LEU A 78 -4.40 -6.02 -1.96
C LEU A 78 -3.19 -5.85 -2.89
N ALA A 79 -3.26 -4.92 -3.85
CA ALA A 79 -2.17 -4.65 -4.77
C ALA A 79 -0.94 -4.10 -4.03
N ILE A 80 -1.17 -3.21 -3.06
CA ILE A 80 -0.12 -2.68 -2.16
C ILE A 80 0.53 -3.78 -1.33
N GLU A 81 -0.24 -4.70 -0.76
CA GLU A 81 0.30 -5.81 0.03
C GLU A 81 1.20 -6.72 -0.82
N LEU A 82 0.77 -7.04 -2.05
CA LEU A 82 1.54 -7.86 -2.97
C LEU A 82 2.84 -7.18 -3.40
N ALA A 83 2.80 -5.88 -3.69
CA ALA A 83 3.99 -5.11 -4.02
C ALA A 83 4.98 -5.06 -2.83
N ALA A 84 4.48 -4.79 -1.62
CA ALA A 84 5.30 -4.72 -0.41
C ALA A 84 5.92 -6.08 -0.04
N ALA A 85 5.27 -7.20 -0.38
CA ALA A 85 5.79 -8.54 -0.15
C ALA A 85 7.07 -8.86 -0.97
N GLN A 86 7.34 -8.08 -2.02
CA GLN A 86 8.50 -8.25 -2.90
C GLN A 86 9.71 -7.40 -2.49
N ILE A 87 9.59 -6.60 -1.42
CA ILE A 87 10.63 -5.64 -1.02
C ILE A 87 11.98 -6.29 -0.71
N ASP A 88 11.97 -7.49 -0.11
CA ASP A 88 13.18 -8.27 0.21
C ASP A 88 13.98 -8.64 -1.04
N ALA A 89 13.29 -8.94 -2.14
CA ALA A 89 13.90 -9.44 -3.36
C ALA A 89 14.33 -8.31 -4.30
N LEU A 90 13.56 -7.23 -4.35
CA LEU A 90 13.67 -6.20 -5.39
C LEU A 90 14.10 -4.83 -4.87
N ALA A 91 14.05 -4.62 -3.55
CA ALA A 91 14.07 -3.31 -2.93
C ALA A 91 13.01 -2.35 -3.54
N LEU A 92 12.97 -1.12 -3.05
CA LEU A 92 11.91 -0.18 -3.43
C LEU A 92 11.94 0.19 -4.93
N VAL A 93 13.14 0.38 -5.48
CA VAL A 93 13.33 0.73 -6.89
C VAL A 93 12.93 -0.42 -7.81
N GLY A 94 13.26 -1.67 -7.45
CA GLY A 94 12.87 -2.83 -8.25
C GLY A 94 11.36 -3.08 -8.21
N VAL A 95 10.71 -2.86 -7.07
CA VAL A 95 9.23 -2.91 -6.99
C VAL A 95 8.60 -1.84 -7.88
N GLN A 96 9.14 -0.62 -7.90
CA GLN A 96 8.63 0.44 -8.78
C GLN A 96 8.76 0.03 -10.26
N ALA A 97 9.92 -0.50 -10.67
CA ALA A 97 10.20 -0.85 -12.06
C ALA A 97 9.31 -1.98 -12.60
N GLN A 98 8.77 -2.86 -11.75
CA GLN A 98 7.82 -3.89 -12.17
C GLN A 98 6.41 -3.37 -12.45
N LEU A 99 6.11 -2.13 -12.06
CA LEU A 99 4.82 -1.48 -12.26
C LEU A 99 4.83 -0.57 -13.50
N ASP A 100 5.95 -0.50 -14.23
CA ASP A 100 6.10 0.14 -15.56
C ASP A 100 5.59 -0.79 -16.65
#